data_AF-A0A1I2GXJ9-F1
#
_entry.id   AF-A0A1I2GXJ9-F1
#
_cell.length_a   1.000
_cell.length_b   1.000
_cell.length_c   1.000
_cell.angle_alpha   90.00
_cell.angle_beta   90.00
_cell.angle_gamma   90.00
#
_symmetry.space_group_name_H-M   'P 1'
#
loop_
_entity.id
_entity.type
_entity.pdbx_description
1 polymer ?
#
loop_
_entity_poly.entity_id
_entity_poly.type
_entity_poly.pdbx_seq_one_letter_code
_entity_poly.pdbx_strand_id
1 'polypeptide(L)'
;MNPYVTYIAGINMHDGPKVIDSIPIGTVLELVREPNNPVDPNAIVIFYKEYKLGYIPAADAGRLTKIIDSGASIGAELKRAWYEEGKVLTNIKIFKFETPVKEQIEPITAGPVVSDPVLAEPAQKPKTKWGKVALYAFGGLLAISIINKCAENQKSVEGVQSIVEPSNISSVDTSSGVAAEPVKPASKWDYYDGEDKMGSKVHTAAIAATDLLNFEFPYNGGSVATLIVRKSKGATDIQLRVSKGQFVINAVDGGTARVKFDGGSPVTFSLSGAADYSSDVVFFNGETRLIAKMKKAKKMIVEVQFYSEGNRQIEFDVEGLKWNY
;
A
#
# COMPACT_ATOMS: atom_id res chain seq x y z
N MET A 1 -7.82 15.50 5.69
CA MET A 1 -7.82 14.26 4.88
C MET A 1 -7.64 13.12 5.83
N ASN A 2 -8.49 12.10 5.77
CA ASN A 2 -8.32 10.92 6.62
C ASN A 2 -7.16 10.08 6.09
N PRO A 3 -6.33 9.49 6.95
CA PRO A 3 -5.28 8.57 6.50
C PRO A 3 -5.86 7.36 5.78
N TYR A 4 -5.13 6.85 4.79
CA TYR A 4 -5.50 5.63 4.07
C TYR A 4 -4.26 4.90 3.57
N VAL A 5 -4.39 3.61 3.29
CA VAL A 5 -3.29 2.78 2.80
C VAL A 5 -3.41 2.61 1.29
N THR A 6 -2.27 2.73 0.61
CA THR A 6 -2.10 2.46 -0.82
C THR A 6 -0.73 1.79 -1.03
N TYR A 7 -0.24 1.75 -2.26
CA TYR A 7 1.05 1.15 -2.63
C TYR A 7 1.94 2.14 -3.40
N ILE A 8 3.20 1.78 -3.62
CA ILE A 8 4.12 2.56 -4.47
C ILE A 8 4.01 2.08 -5.92
N ALA A 9 3.45 2.91 -6.80
CA ALA A 9 3.36 2.61 -8.22
C ALA A 9 4.75 2.68 -8.89
N GLY A 10 5.03 1.72 -9.77
CA GLY A 10 6.30 1.67 -10.49
C GLY A 10 7.50 1.28 -9.63
N ILE A 11 7.30 0.76 -8.41
CA ILE A 11 8.40 0.49 -7.49
C ILE A 11 9.50 -0.38 -8.09
N ASN A 12 9.11 -1.41 -8.83
CA ASN A 12 10.01 -2.34 -9.50
C ASN A 12 10.75 -1.76 -10.71
N MET A 13 10.39 -0.56 -11.17
CA MET A 13 11.00 0.13 -12.31
C MET A 13 11.99 1.23 -11.89
N HIS A 14 12.11 1.48 -10.58
CA HIS A 14 12.96 2.51 -10.01
C HIS A 14 13.92 1.91 -8.97
N ASP A 15 14.34 2.67 -7.96
CA ASP A 15 15.32 2.22 -6.97
C ASP A 15 14.72 1.32 -5.87
N GLY A 16 13.41 1.10 -5.88
CA GLY A 16 12.70 0.27 -4.90
C GLY A 16 13.38 -1.08 -4.60
N PRO A 17 13.59 -1.97 -5.60
CA PRO A 17 14.27 -3.25 -5.40
C PRO A 17 15.67 -3.17 -4.82
N LYS A 18 16.35 -2.03 -4.97
CA LYS A 18 17.72 -1.85 -4.47
C LYS A 18 17.75 -1.52 -2.98
N VAL A 19 16.75 -0.78 -2.49
CA VAL A 19 16.82 -0.19 -1.14
C VAL A 19 15.71 -0.63 -0.20
N ILE A 20 14.64 -1.28 -0.68
CA ILE A 20 13.44 -1.54 0.14
C ILE A 20 13.74 -2.31 1.43
N ASP A 21 14.63 -3.30 1.39
CA ASP A 21 15.04 -4.10 2.56
C ASP A 21 15.80 -3.29 3.61
N SER A 22 16.37 -2.14 3.22
CA SER A 22 17.09 -1.24 4.12
C SER A 22 16.19 -0.18 4.77
N ILE A 23 14.91 -0.09 4.37
CA ILE A 23 13.97 0.90 4.89
C ILE A 23 13.20 0.28 6.06
N PRO A 24 13.38 0.76 7.31
CA PRO A 24 12.60 0.26 8.44
C PRO A 24 11.10 0.51 8.24
N ILE A 25 10.26 -0.46 8.62
CA ILE A 25 8.81 -0.25 8.70
C ILE A 25 8.53 0.89 9.68
N GLY A 26 7.60 1.79 9.31
CA GLY A 26 7.30 3.02 10.03
C GLY A 26 8.08 4.24 9.53
N THR A 27 9.01 4.07 8.59
CA THR A 27 9.74 5.19 7.99
C THR A 27 8.80 6.10 7.20
N VAL A 28 8.90 7.41 7.44
CA VAL A 28 8.22 8.44 6.64
C VAL A 28 9.02 8.71 5.38
N LEU A 29 8.36 8.56 4.24
CA LEU A 29 8.84 8.77 2.88
C LEU A 29 8.42 10.16 2.40
N GLU A 30 9.27 10.76 1.58
CA GLU A 30 9.05 12.09 1.04
C GLU A 30 8.15 12.03 -0.21
N LEU A 31 7.20 12.95 -0.30
CA LEU A 31 6.29 13.10 -1.44
C LEU A 31 6.60 14.39 -2.20
N VAL A 32 7.01 14.26 -3.46
CA VAL A 32 7.41 15.40 -4.31
C VAL A 32 6.47 15.51 -5.50
N ARG A 33 5.88 16.70 -5.66
CA ARG A 33 4.90 16.97 -6.72
C ARG A 33 5.62 17.30 -8.05
N GLU A 34 5.24 16.62 -9.13
CA GLU A 34 5.75 16.86 -10.50
C GLU A 34 4.62 17.38 -11.44
N PRO A 35 4.24 18.67 -11.39
CA PRO A 35 3.11 19.19 -12.18
C PRO A 35 3.39 19.23 -13.69
N ASN A 36 4.67 19.24 -14.09
CA ASN A 36 5.12 19.29 -15.49
C ASN A 36 5.51 17.91 -16.03
N ASN A 37 5.12 16.82 -15.35
CA ASN A 37 5.43 15.48 -15.83
C ASN A 37 4.70 15.23 -17.18
N PRO A 38 5.41 14.75 -18.21
CA PRO A 38 4.84 14.64 -19.56
C PRO A 38 3.80 13.53 -19.71
N VAL A 39 3.75 12.57 -18.78
CA VAL A 39 2.82 11.43 -18.81
C VAL A 39 1.59 11.68 -17.97
N ASP A 40 1.77 12.17 -16.73
CA ASP A 40 0.68 12.44 -15.80
C ASP A 40 0.89 13.80 -15.10
N PRO A 41 0.10 14.84 -15.43
CA PRO A 41 0.23 16.13 -14.77
C PRO A 41 -0.07 16.05 -13.27
N ASN A 42 -0.72 15.00 -12.76
CA ASN A 42 -0.96 14.77 -11.33
C ASN A 42 0.16 14.00 -10.61
N ALA A 43 1.26 13.65 -11.29
CA ALA A 43 2.31 12.82 -10.73
C ALA A 43 2.87 13.35 -9.39
N ILE A 44 2.98 12.44 -8.42
CA ILE A 44 3.64 12.66 -7.13
C ILE A 44 4.65 11.54 -6.94
N VAL A 45 5.93 11.88 -6.90
CA VAL A 45 7.05 10.95 -6.71
C VAL A 45 7.22 10.66 -5.22
N ILE A 46 7.62 9.43 -4.92
CA ILE A 46 7.93 8.95 -3.57
C ILE A 46 9.44 8.72 -3.47
N PHE A 47 10.08 9.39 -2.52
CA PHE A 47 11.51 9.27 -2.25
C PHE A 47 11.79 8.68 -0.86
N TYR A 48 12.88 7.93 -0.77
CA TYR A 48 13.55 7.63 0.48
C TYR A 48 14.97 8.18 0.38
N LYS A 49 15.26 9.26 1.11
CA LYS A 49 16.51 10.03 0.94
C LYS A 49 16.70 10.38 -0.54
N GLU A 50 17.83 10.03 -1.13
CA GLU A 50 18.14 10.23 -2.56
C GLU A 50 17.48 9.22 -3.50
N TYR A 51 16.90 8.13 -3.00
CA TYR A 51 16.39 7.03 -3.83
C TYR A 51 14.96 7.29 -4.27
N LYS A 52 14.74 7.28 -5.59
CA LYS A 52 13.40 7.34 -6.17
C LYS A 52 12.75 5.98 -6.04
N LEU A 53 11.79 5.85 -5.13
CA LEU A 53 11.08 4.59 -4.94
C LEU A 53 10.00 4.37 -5.99
N GLY A 54 9.33 5.43 -6.45
CA GLY A 54 8.27 5.33 -7.45
C GLY A 54 7.29 6.48 -7.35
N TYR A 55 6.01 6.20 -7.57
CA TYR A 55 4.95 7.21 -7.63
C TYR A 55 3.76 6.84 -6.75
N ILE A 56 3.00 7.85 -6.33
CA ILE A 56 1.63 7.63 -5.86
C ILE A 56 0.80 7.11 -7.04
N PRO A 57 -0.05 6.08 -6.85
CA PRO A 57 -0.93 5.59 -7.91
C PRO A 57 -1.82 6.70 -8.47
N ALA A 58 -2.01 6.74 -9.80
CA ALA A 58 -2.74 7.81 -10.47
C ALA A 58 -4.17 8.04 -9.92
N ALA A 59 -4.84 6.98 -9.48
CA ALA A 59 -6.16 7.03 -8.85
C ALA A 59 -6.16 7.85 -7.54
N ASP A 60 -5.08 7.76 -6.76
CA ASP A 60 -4.89 8.51 -5.52
C ASP A 60 -4.38 9.93 -5.80
N ALA A 61 -3.48 10.04 -6.79
CA ALA A 61 -2.77 11.28 -7.11
C ALA A 61 -3.75 12.44 -7.34
N GLY A 62 -4.81 12.25 -8.13
CA GLY A 62 -5.77 13.31 -8.46
C GLY A 62 -6.49 13.96 -7.25
N ARG A 63 -6.66 13.24 -6.12
CA ARG A 63 -7.16 13.83 -4.87
C ARG A 63 -6.04 14.49 -4.07
N LEU A 64 -4.84 13.89 -4.04
CA LEU A 64 -3.71 14.41 -3.27
C LEU A 64 -3.11 15.69 -3.84
N THR A 65 -3.10 15.88 -5.16
CA THR A 65 -2.55 17.09 -5.80
C THR A 65 -3.23 18.34 -5.28
N LYS A 66 -4.57 18.36 -5.25
CA LYS A 66 -5.36 19.48 -4.70
C LYS A 66 -5.00 19.83 -3.25
N ILE A 67 -4.61 18.82 -2.47
CA ILE A 67 -4.22 18.99 -1.07
C ILE A 67 -2.82 19.60 -1.01
N ILE A 68 -1.85 19.04 -1.73
CA ILE A 68 -0.48 19.57 -1.80
C ILE A 68 -0.47 21.00 -2.33
N ASP A 69 -1.17 21.25 -3.44
CA ASP A 69 -1.24 22.54 -4.12
C ASP A 69 -1.93 23.62 -3.26
N SER A 70 -2.74 23.20 -2.27
CA SER A 70 -3.30 24.12 -1.25
C SER A 70 -2.29 24.52 -0.15
N GLY A 71 -1.06 24.00 -0.21
CA GLY A 71 0.01 24.23 0.78
C GLY A 71 0.01 23.26 1.95
N ALA A 72 -0.83 22.20 1.92
CA ALA A 72 -0.83 21.20 2.98
C ALA A 72 0.36 20.24 2.84
N SER A 73 1.06 19.98 3.95
CA SER A 73 2.08 18.94 4.00
C SER A 73 1.42 17.57 4.16
N ILE A 74 1.79 16.63 3.29
CA ILE A 74 1.41 15.23 3.37
C ILE A 74 2.65 14.34 3.39
N GLY A 75 2.54 13.15 3.97
CA GLY A 75 3.60 12.17 4.05
C GLY A 75 3.09 10.76 3.73
N ALA A 76 4.02 9.85 3.47
CA ALA A 76 3.74 8.43 3.29
C ALA A 76 4.57 7.61 4.28
N GLU A 77 3.95 6.79 5.12
CA GLU A 77 4.66 5.89 6.05
C GLU A 77 4.73 4.49 5.44
N LEU A 78 5.92 3.88 5.37
CA LEU A 78 6.07 2.49 4.93
C LEU A 78 5.45 1.56 5.99
N LYS A 79 4.35 0.90 5.66
CA LYS A 79 3.66 -0.04 6.58
C LYS A 79 4.11 -1.48 6.38
N ARG A 80 4.41 -1.86 5.14
CA ARG A 80 4.85 -3.21 4.80
C ARG A 80 5.61 -3.19 3.48
N ALA A 81 6.63 -4.04 3.37
CA ALA A 81 7.26 -4.43 2.13
C ALA A 81 7.38 -5.96 2.08
N TRP A 82 7.17 -6.57 0.93
CA TRP A 82 7.36 -8.01 0.72
C TRP A 82 7.69 -8.30 -0.74
N TYR A 83 8.11 -9.53 -1.01
CA TYR A 83 8.40 -10.03 -2.35
C TYR A 83 7.38 -11.06 -2.77
N GLU A 84 6.94 -10.97 -4.02
CA GLU A 84 6.08 -11.96 -4.66
C GLU A 84 6.53 -12.12 -6.11
N GLU A 85 6.84 -13.36 -6.52
CA GLU A 85 7.38 -13.66 -7.87
C GLU A 85 8.59 -12.79 -8.26
N GLY A 86 9.46 -12.48 -7.29
CA GLY A 86 10.65 -11.63 -7.51
C GLY A 86 10.36 -10.13 -7.65
N LYS A 87 9.12 -9.69 -7.46
CA LYS A 87 8.72 -8.28 -7.47
C LYS A 87 8.51 -7.77 -6.05
N VAL A 88 8.96 -6.54 -5.81
CA VAL A 88 8.67 -5.80 -4.58
C VAL A 88 7.24 -5.31 -4.59
N LEU A 89 6.56 -5.52 -3.48
CA LEU A 89 5.24 -5.01 -3.18
C LEU A 89 5.29 -4.23 -1.86
N THR A 90 4.48 -3.18 -1.77
CA THR A 90 4.46 -2.30 -0.60
C THR A 90 3.06 -1.87 -0.22
N ASN A 91 2.87 -1.68 1.08
CA ASN A 91 1.76 -0.90 1.62
C ASN A 91 2.36 0.35 2.26
N ILE A 92 1.88 1.52 1.85
CA ILE A 92 2.22 2.82 2.42
C ILE A 92 0.96 3.47 2.96
N LYS A 93 1.04 4.10 4.13
CA LYS A 93 -0.05 4.90 4.71
C LYS A 93 0.16 6.35 4.34
N ILE A 94 -0.78 6.92 3.60
CA ILE A 94 -0.81 8.35 3.29
C ILE A 94 -1.48 9.09 4.43
N PHE A 95 -0.85 10.16 4.91
CA PHE A 95 -1.39 11.00 5.98
C PHE A 95 -1.08 12.48 5.74
N LYS A 96 -1.83 13.35 6.39
CA LYS A 96 -1.57 14.80 6.40
C LYS A 96 -0.84 15.13 7.71
N PHE A 97 0.17 15.99 7.66
CA PHE A 97 0.79 16.52 8.88
C PHE A 97 -0.14 17.55 9.54
N GLU A 98 -0.28 17.47 10.87
CA GLU A 98 -1.08 18.42 11.65
C GLU A 98 -0.45 19.82 11.66
N THR A 99 0.88 19.88 11.70
CA THR A 99 1.67 21.10 11.55
C THR A 99 2.47 21.02 10.24
N PRO A 100 2.50 22.06 9.39
CA PRO A 100 3.34 22.05 8.20
C PRO A 100 4.81 21.80 8.59
N VAL A 101 5.51 20.94 7.84
CA VAL A 101 6.88 20.43 8.12
C VAL A 101 7.96 21.55 8.25
N LYS A 102 7.61 22.81 7.99
CA LYS A 102 8.52 23.96 8.09
C LYS A 102 9.05 24.25 9.51
N GLU A 103 8.64 23.52 10.54
CA GLU A 103 9.04 23.79 11.93
C GLU A 103 9.75 22.61 12.64
N GLN A 104 10.09 21.51 11.93
CA GLN A 104 10.80 20.36 12.53
C GLN A 104 12.04 19.86 11.78
N ILE A 105 12.52 20.63 10.79
CA ILE A 105 13.85 20.41 10.21
C ILE A 105 14.75 21.48 10.83
N GLU A 106 15.56 21.11 11.83
CA GLU A 106 16.70 21.95 12.17
C GLU A 106 17.51 22.15 10.87
N PRO A 107 17.87 23.41 10.52
CA PRO A 107 18.70 23.63 9.35
C PRO A 107 19.95 22.76 9.52
N ILE A 108 20.22 21.93 8.51
CA ILE A 108 21.49 21.22 8.42
C ILE A 108 22.54 22.32 8.53
N THR A 109 23.22 22.40 9.68
CA THR A 109 24.35 23.29 9.84
C THR A 109 25.33 22.87 8.78
N ALA A 110 25.54 23.74 7.79
CA ALA A 110 26.57 23.54 6.80
C ALA A 110 27.87 23.33 7.58
N GLY A 111 28.38 22.10 7.55
CA GLY A 111 29.73 21.80 8.01
C GLY A 111 30.71 22.73 7.30
N PRO A 112 31.88 22.99 7.90
CA PRO A 112 32.81 23.98 7.40
C PRO A 112 33.11 23.70 5.92
N VAL A 113 32.89 24.72 5.09
CA VAL A 113 33.23 24.70 3.67
C VAL A 113 34.73 24.48 3.57
N VAL A 114 35.13 23.23 3.30
CA VAL A 114 36.47 22.93 2.84
C VAL A 114 36.53 23.44 1.41
N SER A 115 37.29 24.52 1.20
CA SER A 115 37.56 25.05 -0.12
C SER A 115 38.44 24.07 -0.89
N ASP A 116 37.87 23.37 -1.86
CA ASP A 116 38.65 22.63 -2.85
C ASP A 116 39.45 23.60 -3.74
N PRO A 117 40.67 23.20 -4.17
CA PRO A 117 41.57 24.09 -4.90
C PRO A 117 41.08 24.35 -6.32
N VAL A 118 41.33 25.58 -6.78
CA VAL A 118 41.04 26.08 -8.12
C VAL A 118 41.54 25.11 -9.19
N LEU A 119 40.61 24.42 -9.85
CA LEU A 119 40.85 23.74 -11.13
C LEU A 119 40.65 24.74 -12.26
N ALA A 120 41.70 24.94 -13.05
CA ALA A 120 41.71 25.83 -14.21
C ALA A 120 40.62 25.46 -15.23
N GLU A 121 39.98 26.47 -15.82
CA GLU A 121 38.98 26.33 -16.87
C GLU A 121 39.53 25.60 -18.10
N PRO A 122 38.79 24.61 -18.67
CA PRO A 122 39.12 24.09 -19.97
C PRO A 122 38.64 25.04 -21.09
N ALA A 123 39.54 25.28 -22.05
CA ALA A 123 39.34 26.13 -23.21
C ALA A 123 38.09 25.77 -24.04
N GLN A 124 37.33 26.80 -24.42
CA GLN A 124 36.15 26.71 -25.29
C GLN A 124 36.53 26.24 -26.70
N LYS A 125 35.84 25.21 -27.21
CA LYS A 125 35.92 24.78 -28.62
C LYS A 125 34.79 25.41 -29.47
N PRO A 126 35.04 25.73 -30.75
CA PRO A 126 34.14 26.56 -31.55
C PRO A 126 32.87 25.84 -32.03
N LYS A 127 31.77 26.60 -32.08
CA LYS A 127 30.42 26.17 -32.49
C LYS A 127 30.36 25.84 -33.99
N THR A 128 29.97 24.62 -34.32
CA THR A 128 29.66 24.19 -35.70
C THR A 128 28.15 24.04 -35.89
N LYS A 129 27.61 24.69 -36.93
CA LYS A 129 26.20 24.62 -37.36
C LYS A 129 26.01 23.51 -38.39
N TRP A 130 25.11 22.56 -38.13
CA TRP A 130 24.43 21.71 -39.12
C TRP A 130 23.00 21.54 -38.55
N GLY A 131 21.89 21.83 -39.23
CA GLY A 131 21.50 21.38 -40.56
C GLY A 131 20.22 20.54 -40.35
N LYS A 132 19.08 21.04 -40.81
CA LYS A 132 17.77 20.37 -40.72
C LYS A 132 17.81 19.00 -41.41
N VAL A 133 17.32 17.94 -40.77
CA VAL A 133 16.73 16.80 -41.48
C VAL A 133 15.52 16.30 -40.69
N ALA A 134 14.38 16.26 -41.36
CA ALA A 134 13.16 15.62 -40.92
C ALA A 134 12.91 14.37 -41.78
N LEU A 135 12.34 13.36 -41.12
CA LEU A 135 11.31 12.43 -41.61
C LEU A 135 11.71 11.11 -42.33
N TYR A 136 10.79 10.14 -42.12
CA TYR A 136 10.53 8.83 -42.77
C TYR A 136 11.22 7.61 -42.11
N ALA A 137 10.61 6.44 -41.91
CA ALA A 137 9.25 5.94 -42.12
C ALA A 137 9.07 4.57 -41.41
N PHE A 138 7.80 4.17 -41.29
CA PHE A 138 7.23 2.85 -41.01
C PHE A 138 7.94 1.64 -41.67
N GLY A 139 7.84 0.47 -41.02
CA GLY A 139 7.39 -0.75 -41.72
C GLY A 139 8.14 -2.07 -41.48
N GLY A 140 7.44 -3.03 -40.86
CA GLY A 140 7.52 -4.48 -41.11
C GLY A 140 8.40 -5.31 -40.16
N LEU A 141 8.19 -6.61 -39.93
CA LEU A 141 7.10 -7.58 -40.20
C LEU A 141 7.60 -8.94 -39.66
N LEU A 142 6.72 -9.72 -39.03
CA LEU A 142 6.62 -11.21 -38.95
C LEU A 142 7.83 -12.13 -38.62
N ALA A 143 7.64 -12.89 -37.53
CA ALA A 143 7.59 -14.37 -37.40
C ALA A 143 8.64 -15.29 -38.08
N ILE A 144 9.30 -16.15 -37.27
CA ILE A 144 9.72 -17.55 -37.54
C ILE A 144 9.75 -18.28 -36.17
N SER A 145 8.78 -19.14 -35.84
CA SER A 145 8.69 -20.62 -35.99
C SER A 145 9.48 -21.51 -35.01
N ILE A 146 8.67 -22.38 -34.39
CA ILE A 146 8.84 -23.57 -33.55
C ILE A 146 9.86 -24.60 -34.09
N ILE A 147 10.61 -25.31 -33.21
CA ILE A 147 10.80 -26.78 -33.22
C ILE A 147 11.01 -27.36 -31.79
N ASN A 148 10.21 -28.39 -31.51
CA ASN A 148 10.23 -29.44 -30.47
C ASN A 148 11.59 -29.96 -29.94
N LYS A 149 11.62 -30.39 -28.67
CA LYS A 149 11.73 -31.83 -28.34
C LYS A 149 11.39 -32.20 -26.89
N CYS A 150 10.54 -33.21 -26.80
CA CYS A 150 10.11 -33.96 -25.64
C CYS A 150 11.18 -35.00 -25.25
N ALA A 151 11.37 -35.28 -23.95
CA ALA A 151 11.80 -36.59 -23.46
C ALA A 151 11.59 -36.70 -21.94
N GLU A 152 10.72 -37.64 -21.60
CA GLU A 152 10.39 -38.23 -20.31
C GLU A 152 11.55 -39.08 -19.76
N ASN A 153 11.76 -39.08 -18.44
CA ASN A 153 11.98 -40.33 -17.72
C ASN A 153 11.86 -40.19 -16.20
N GLN A 154 11.04 -41.07 -15.63
CA GLN A 154 10.93 -41.37 -14.21
C GLN A 154 12.23 -42.02 -13.69
N LYS A 155 12.56 -41.77 -12.40
CA LYS A 155 12.83 -42.84 -11.43
C LYS A 155 12.90 -42.31 -10.00
N SER A 156 11.95 -42.79 -9.20
CA SER A 156 11.99 -42.96 -7.75
C SER A 156 13.07 -43.96 -7.33
N VAL A 157 13.76 -43.72 -6.19
CA VAL A 157 14.08 -44.75 -5.18
C VAL A 157 14.17 -44.07 -3.80
N GLU A 158 13.53 -44.71 -2.82
CA GLU A 158 13.49 -44.40 -1.39
C GLU A 158 14.78 -44.80 -0.63
N GLY A 159 15.07 -44.04 0.43
CA GLY A 159 15.33 -44.56 1.78
C GLY A 159 16.65 -45.27 2.11
N VAL A 160 17.41 -44.70 3.05
CA VAL A 160 17.90 -45.39 4.27
C VAL A 160 17.94 -44.40 5.43
N GLN A 161 17.45 -44.87 6.58
CA GLN A 161 17.28 -44.25 7.89
C GLN A 161 18.57 -44.14 8.74
N SER A 162 18.61 -43.10 9.60
CA SER A 162 18.90 -43.09 11.06
C SER A 162 20.30 -43.57 11.54
N ILE A 163 20.92 -43.19 12.67
CA ILE A 163 20.58 -42.68 14.01
C ILE A 163 21.88 -41.99 14.53
N VAL A 164 21.84 -40.98 15.41
CA VAL A 164 22.56 -40.85 16.72
C VAL A 164 22.35 -39.44 17.31
N GLU A 165 21.55 -39.39 18.38
CA GLU A 165 21.62 -38.48 19.54
C GLU A 165 21.98 -39.36 20.77
N PRO A 166 22.20 -38.88 22.01
CA PRO A 166 22.23 -37.51 22.52
C PRO A 166 23.46 -37.21 23.42
N SER A 167 23.64 -35.96 23.84
CA SER A 167 24.36 -35.68 25.09
C SER A 167 23.74 -34.50 25.84
N ASN A 168 23.11 -34.87 26.96
CA ASN A 168 22.69 -34.04 28.09
C ASN A 168 23.82 -33.15 28.61
N ILE A 169 23.51 -31.88 28.87
CA ILE A 169 23.98 -31.18 30.08
C ILE A 169 22.79 -30.40 30.65
N SER A 170 22.31 -30.84 31.82
CA SER A 170 21.51 -30.03 32.71
C SER A 170 22.43 -29.25 33.65
N SER A 171 22.15 -27.97 33.83
CA SER A 171 22.35 -27.29 35.10
C SER A 171 21.15 -26.39 35.35
N VAL A 172 20.39 -26.78 36.37
CA VAL A 172 19.32 -26.04 37.01
C VAL A 172 19.95 -24.85 37.74
N ASP A 173 19.38 -23.66 37.58
CA ASP A 173 19.30 -22.72 38.70
C ASP A 173 17.97 -21.97 38.68
N THR A 174 17.42 -21.87 39.89
CA THR A 174 16.07 -21.41 40.20
C THR A 174 16.08 -19.91 40.42
N SER A 175 15.17 -19.20 39.76
CA SER A 175 14.83 -17.81 40.09
C SER A 175 13.41 -17.50 39.62
N SER A 176 12.47 -17.49 40.57
CA SER A 176 11.12 -16.94 40.45
C SER A 176 11.10 -15.55 39.78
N GLY A 177 10.11 -15.33 38.92
CA GLY A 177 9.81 -13.97 38.42
C GLY A 177 8.71 -13.93 37.37
N VAL A 178 7.45 -13.91 37.85
CA VAL A 178 6.24 -13.41 37.16
C VAL A 178 5.88 -14.10 35.85
N ALA A 179 4.79 -14.86 35.86
CA ALA A 179 4.11 -15.31 34.65
C ALA A 179 3.80 -14.09 33.77
N ALA A 180 4.56 -13.93 32.68
CA ALA A 180 4.22 -12.99 31.63
C ALA A 180 2.88 -13.47 31.05
N GLU A 181 1.83 -12.69 31.30
CA GLU A 181 0.59 -12.82 30.53
C GLU A 181 0.96 -12.89 29.05
N PRO A 182 0.33 -13.75 28.25
CA PRO A 182 0.62 -13.82 26.83
C PRO A 182 0.44 -12.42 26.26
N VAL A 183 1.55 -11.81 25.83
CA VAL A 183 1.57 -10.47 25.23
C VAL A 183 0.64 -10.55 24.03
N LYS A 184 -0.56 -10.01 24.21
CA LYS A 184 -1.59 -9.99 23.17
C LYS A 184 -0.96 -9.36 21.94
N PRO A 185 -1.03 -10.02 20.76
CA PRO A 185 -0.38 -9.50 19.57
C PRO A 185 -0.82 -8.05 19.32
N ALA A 186 0.15 -7.20 19.00
CA ALA A 186 -0.11 -5.81 18.67
C ALA A 186 -1.09 -5.76 17.48
N SER A 187 -2.21 -5.07 17.69
CA SER A 187 -3.25 -4.92 16.67
C SER A 187 -2.66 -4.27 15.41
N LYS A 188 -2.97 -4.82 14.23
CA LYS A 188 -2.55 -4.26 12.92
C LYS A 188 -3.37 -3.04 12.47
N TRP A 189 -4.37 -2.65 13.25
CA TRP A 189 -5.16 -1.45 13.00
C TRP A 189 -4.36 -0.17 13.23
N ASP A 190 -4.39 0.73 12.25
CA ASP A 190 -3.96 2.12 12.39
C ASP A 190 -5.15 2.94 12.93
N TYR A 191 -4.93 3.68 14.03
CA TYR A 191 -5.94 4.56 14.64
C TYR A 191 -5.61 6.02 14.36
N TYR A 192 -6.64 6.82 14.10
CA TYR A 192 -6.52 8.26 13.88
C TYR A 192 -7.71 8.98 14.50
N ASP A 193 -7.39 10.01 15.29
CA ASP A 193 -8.35 10.96 15.83
C ASP A 193 -8.14 12.32 15.18
N GLY A 194 -9.21 13.07 14.98
CA GLY A 194 -9.13 14.42 14.46
C GLY A 194 -10.36 15.23 14.79
N GLU A 195 -10.30 16.50 14.44
CA GLU A 195 -11.41 17.43 14.57
C GLU A 195 -11.61 18.13 13.23
N ASP A 196 -12.83 18.15 12.72
CA ASP A 196 -13.14 18.93 11.53
C ASP A 196 -13.17 20.43 11.86
N LYS A 197 -13.12 21.29 10.83
CA LYS A 197 -13.17 22.74 11.02
C LYS A 197 -14.49 23.25 11.62
N MET A 198 -15.48 22.38 11.75
CA MET A 198 -16.78 22.66 12.35
C MET A 198 -16.88 22.14 13.79
N GLY A 199 -15.76 21.70 14.39
CA GLY A 199 -15.68 21.21 15.77
C GLY A 199 -16.16 19.78 15.97
N SER A 200 -16.43 19.03 14.90
CA SER A 200 -16.85 17.63 15.03
C SER A 200 -15.64 16.73 15.20
N LYS A 201 -15.62 15.99 16.31
CA LYS A 201 -14.63 14.93 16.53
C LYS A 201 -14.84 13.79 15.54
N VAL A 202 -13.73 13.32 14.99
CA VAL A 202 -13.66 12.19 14.06
C VAL A 202 -12.72 11.16 14.65
N HIS A 203 -13.21 9.93 14.83
CA HIS A 203 -12.42 8.78 15.23
C HIS A 203 -12.35 7.82 14.05
N THR A 204 -11.19 7.21 13.81
CA THR A 204 -10.97 6.30 12.69
C THR A 204 -10.10 5.12 13.11
N ALA A 205 -10.47 3.92 12.69
CA ALA A 205 -9.63 2.72 12.71
C ALA A 205 -9.57 2.17 11.29
N ALA A 206 -8.36 2.00 10.76
CA ALA A 206 -8.13 1.52 9.40
C ALA A 206 -7.25 0.27 9.41
N ILE A 207 -7.53 -0.65 8.49
CA ILE A 207 -6.70 -1.83 8.26
C ILE A 207 -6.64 -2.18 6.78
N ALA A 208 -5.43 -2.44 6.30
CA ALA A 208 -5.19 -2.91 4.94
C ALA A 208 -5.42 -4.42 4.84
N ALA A 209 -5.82 -4.88 3.66
CA ALA A 209 -5.89 -6.30 3.36
C ALA A 209 -4.51 -6.97 3.45
N THR A 210 -4.51 -8.25 3.78
CA THR A 210 -3.30 -9.07 3.91
C THR A 210 -2.59 -9.24 2.57
N ASP A 211 -3.37 -9.30 1.49
CA ASP A 211 -2.87 -9.54 0.14
C ASP A 211 -3.31 -8.43 -0.82
N LEU A 212 -2.54 -8.27 -1.89
CA LEU A 212 -2.83 -7.36 -2.97
C LEU A 212 -3.89 -7.97 -3.90
N LEU A 213 -4.92 -7.20 -4.25
CA LEU A 213 -5.85 -7.60 -5.30
C LEU A 213 -5.19 -7.35 -6.65
N ASN A 214 -4.88 -8.41 -7.38
CA ASN A 214 -4.41 -8.28 -8.76
C ASN A 214 -5.60 -8.20 -9.71
N PHE A 215 -5.72 -7.07 -10.40
CA PHE A 215 -6.73 -6.85 -11.42
C PHE A 215 -6.11 -6.87 -12.82
N GLU A 216 -6.82 -7.52 -13.73
CA GLU A 216 -6.53 -7.53 -15.15
C GLU A 216 -6.91 -6.18 -15.79
N PHE A 217 -6.77 -6.11 -17.11
CA PHE A 217 -7.30 -4.98 -17.88
C PHE A 217 -8.80 -4.78 -17.56
N PRO A 218 -9.24 -3.55 -17.24
CA PRO A 218 -8.63 -2.24 -17.51
C PRO A 218 -7.78 -1.63 -16.38
N TYR A 219 -7.59 -2.32 -15.25
CA TYR A 219 -6.96 -1.73 -14.06
C TYR A 219 -5.43 -1.97 -14.00
N ASN A 220 -4.97 -2.98 -14.75
CA ASN A 220 -3.56 -3.32 -14.99
C ASN A 220 -2.70 -3.26 -13.71
N GLY A 221 -2.95 -4.20 -12.80
CA GLY A 221 -2.05 -4.48 -11.69
C GLY A 221 -2.72 -4.50 -10.32
N GLY A 222 -1.90 -4.22 -9.32
CA GLY A 222 -2.25 -4.36 -7.91
C GLY A 222 -3.18 -3.28 -7.36
N SER A 223 -4.09 -3.69 -6.50
CA SER A 223 -4.99 -2.86 -5.72
C SER A 223 -4.94 -3.24 -4.25
N VAL A 224 -4.74 -2.25 -3.38
CA VAL A 224 -4.80 -2.43 -1.94
C VAL A 224 -6.24 -2.19 -1.50
N ALA A 225 -6.86 -3.19 -0.89
CA ALA A 225 -8.14 -3.00 -0.21
C ALA A 225 -7.91 -2.53 1.23
N THR A 226 -8.66 -1.51 1.66
CA THR A 226 -8.60 -0.97 3.03
C THR A 226 -10.00 -0.95 3.62
N LEU A 227 -10.12 -1.51 4.82
CA LEU A 227 -11.33 -1.41 5.64
C LEU A 227 -11.16 -0.28 6.66
N ILE A 228 -12.14 0.60 6.74
CA ILE A 228 -12.10 1.79 7.60
C ILE A 228 -13.38 1.84 8.44
N VAL A 229 -13.25 1.81 9.76
CA VAL A 229 -14.33 2.14 10.69
C VAL A 229 -14.16 3.59 11.10
N ARG A 230 -15.19 4.42 10.90
CA ARG A 230 -15.13 5.85 11.19
C ARG A 230 -16.33 6.29 12.00
N LYS A 231 -16.10 7.04 13.09
CA LYS A 231 -17.15 7.79 13.78
C LYS A 231 -16.97 9.27 13.50
N SER A 232 -18.03 9.91 13.01
CA SER A 232 -18.05 11.35 12.71
C SER A 232 -19.46 11.88 12.89
N LYS A 233 -19.60 13.07 13.49
CA LYS A 233 -20.91 13.72 13.72
C LYS A 233 -21.94 12.78 14.40
N GLY A 234 -21.46 11.96 15.34
CA GLY A 234 -22.29 11.01 16.09
C GLY A 234 -22.61 9.69 15.36
N ALA A 235 -22.44 9.60 14.04
CA ALA A 235 -22.69 8.39 13.27
C ALA A 235 -21.40 7.58 13.09
N THR A 236 -21.54 6.24 13.06
CA THR A 236 -20.45 5.33 12.67
C THR A 236 -20.74 4.77 11.29
N ASP A 237 -19.75 4.81 10.40
CA ASP A 237 -19.78 4.16 9.10
C ASP A 237 -18.61 3.18 8.97
N ILE A 238 -18.76 2.18 8.09
CA ILE A 238 -17.70 1.23 7.76
C ILE A 238 -17.51 1.22 6.26
N GLN A 239 -16.34 1.66 5.81
CA GLN A 239 -15.97 1.76 4.41
C GLN A 239 -15.07 0.59 4.01
N LEU A 240 -15.31 0.05 2.82
CA LEU A 240 -14.34 -0.76 2.09
C LEU A 240 -13.87 0.05 0.89
N ARG A 241 -12.58 0.35 0.85
CA ARG A 241 -11.93 1.11 -0.23
C ARG A 241 -10.96 0.24 -0.99
N VAL A 242 -10.72 0.58 -2.25
CA VAL A 242 -9.64 0.01 -3.06
C VAL A 242 -8.80 1.12 -3.71
N SER A 243 -7.49 0.95 -3.79
CA SER A 243 -6.62 1.94 -4.46
C SER A 243 -6.78 1.94 -5.99
N LYS A 244 -7.30 0.84 -6.55
CA LYS A 244 -7.67 0.66 -7.96
C LYS A 244 -8.88 -0.27 -8.07
N GLY A 245 -9.59 -0.23 -9.18
CA GLY A 245 -10.78 -1.05 -9.40
C GLY A 245 -12.07 -0.30 -9.07
N GLN A 246 -13.20 -0.85 -9.51
CA GLN A 246 -14.51 -0.27 -9.29
C GLN A 246 -15.44 -1.31 -8.73
N PHE A 247 -16.05 -1.03 -7.58
CA PHE A 247 -17.08 -1.87 -7.02
C PHE A 247 -18.35 -1.81 -7.89
N VAL A 248 -19.00 -2.97 -8.03
CA VAL A 248 -20.32 -3.03 -8.67
C VAL A 248 -21.39 -2.79 -7.62
N ILE A 249 -22.02 -1.63 -7.66
CA ILE A 249 -23.17 -1.26 -6.81
C ILE A 249 -24.33 -0.84 -7.70
N ASN A 250 -25.51 -1.41 -7.46
CA ASN A 250 -26.75 -0.97 -8.10
C ASN A 250 -27.25 0.30 -7.39
N ALA A 251 -27.64 1.31 -8.17
CA ALA A 251 -28.12 2.59 -7.63
C ALA A 251 -29.44 2.48 -6.84
N VAL A 252 -30.24 1.44 -7.11
CA VAL A 252 -31.54 1.17 -6.48
C VAL A 252 -31.41 0.13 -5.37
N ASP A 253 -30.81 -1.02 -5.69
CA ASP A 253 -30.77 -2.18 -4.78
C ASP A 253 -29.50 -2.24 -3.91
N GLY A 254 -28.55 -1.33 -4.13
CA GLY A 254 -27.23 -1.36 -3.50
C GLY A 254 -26.38 -2.52 -4.01
N GLY A 255 -25.47 -2.99 -3.15
CA GLY A 255 -24.66 -4.19 -3.39
C GLY A 255 -24.74 -5.15 -2.23
N THR A 256 -24.02 -6.26 -2.33
CA THR A 256 -23.86 -7.19 -1.21
C THR A 256 -22.41 -7.61 -1.05
N ALA A 257 -22.03 -7.87 0.20
CA ALA A 257 -20.78 -8.52 0.56
C ALA A 257 -21.08 -9.79 1.35
N ARG A 258 -20.47 -10.90 0.95
CA ARG A 258 -20.46 -12.12 1.77
C ARG A 258 -19.23 -12.08 2.65
N VAL A 259 -19.44 -12.10 3.96
CA VAL A 259 -18.38 -11.92 4.95
C VAL A 259 -18.24 -13.17 5.80
N LYS A 260 -17.04 -13.75 5.80
CA LYS A 260 -16.68 -14.89 6.65
C LYS A 260 -15.72 -14.43 7.74
N PHE A 261 -15.97 -14.86 8.97
CA PHE A 261 -15.10 -14.61 10.11
C PHE A 261 -14.48 -15.93 10.55
N ASP A 262 -13.15 -15.96 10.65
CA ASP A 262 -12.36 -17.14 11.02
C ASP A 262 -12.84 -18.40 10.25
N GLY A 263 -13.12 -19.49 10.96
CA GLY A 263 -13.65 -20.73 10.39
C GLY A 263 -15.19 -20.78 10.25
N GLY A 264 -15.91 -19.71 10.58
CA GLY A 264 -17.38 -19.70 10.62
C GLY A 264 -18.07 -19.69 9.25
N SER A 265 -19.40 -19.79 9.24
CA SER A 265 -20.19 -19.68 8.01
C SER A 265 -20.23 -18.23 7.49
N PRO A 266 -20.19 -18.01 6.15
CA PRO A 266 -20.35 -16.69 5.57
C PRO A 266 -21.71 -16.06 5.93
N VAL A 267 -21.72 -14.75 6.18
CA VAL A 267 -22.90 -13.94 6.48
C VAL A 267 -22.96 -12.79 5.47
N THR A 268 -24.15 -12.52 4.94
CA THR A 268 -24.34 -11.43 3.97
C THR A 268 -24.59 -10.09 4.66
N PHE A 269 -23.93 -9.05 4.17
CA PHE A 269 -24.18 -7.66 4.49
C PHE A 269 -24.58 -6.92 3.21
N SER A 270 -25.53 -6.00 3.31
CA SER A 270 -25.84 -5.07 2.22
C SER A 270 -24.78 -3.97 2.17
N LEU A 271 -24.54 -3.45 0.97
CA LEU A 271 -23.60 -2.39 0.69
C LEU A 271 -24.33 -1.19 0.08
N SER A 272 -23.86 0.01 0.42
CA SER A 272 -24.28 1.27 -0.19
C SER A 272 -23.11 1.91 -0.94
N GLY A 273 -23.42 2.59 -2.05
CA GLY A 273 -22.43 3.38 -2.80
C GLY A 273 -22.09 4.70 -2.11
N ALA A 274 -21.01 5.35 -2.55
CA ALA A 274 -20.66 6.67 -2.04
C ALA A 274 -21.61 7.75 -2.55
N ALA A 275 -21.92 8.73 -1.70
CA ALA A 275 -22.79 9.86 -2.05
C ALA A 275 -22.20 10.77 -3.13
N ASP A 276 -20.88 10.74 -3.34
CA ASP A 276 -20.18 11.46 -4.40
C ASP A 276 -19.98 10.62 -5.68
N TYR A 277 -20.63 9.45 -5.75
CA TYR A 277 -20.55 8.48 -6.85
C TYR A 277 -19.16 7.89 -7.09
N SER A 278 -18.24 8.02 -6.12
CA SER A 278 -16.98 7.30 -6.11
C SER A 278 -17.23 5.79 -6.18
N SER A 279 -16.62 5.09 -7.16
CA SER A 279 -16.76 3.65 -7.33
C SER A 279 -15.62 2.84 -6.70
N ASP A 280 -14.60 3.50 -6.17
CA ASP A 280 -13.47 2.92 -5.41
C ASP A 280 -13.80 2.70 -3.93
N VAL A 281 -15.03 2.99 -3.50
CA VAL A 281 -15.47 2.85 -2.12
C VAL A 281 -16.93 2.40 -2.01
N VAL A 282 -17.19 1.52 -1.05
CA VAL A 282 -18.54 1.08 -0.65
C VAL A 282 -18.66 1.09 0.87
N PHE A 283 -19.89 1.18 1.35
CA PHE A 283 -20.22 1.28 2.78
C PHE A 283 -21.02 0.05 3.20
N PHE A 284 -20.61 -0.60 4.30
CA PHE A 284 -21.39 -1.69 4.87
C PHE A 284 -22.60 -1.18 5.64
N ASN A 285 -23.78 -1.73 5.33
CA ASN A 285 -24.98 -1.52 6.12
C ASN A 285 -25.00 -2.53 7.28
N GLY A 286 -25.27 -2.09 8.52
CA GLY A 286 -25.29 -2.97 9.70
C GLY A 286 -23.99 -2.93 10.50
N GLU A 287 -23.48 -1.73 10.70
CA GLU A 287 -22.20 -1.37 11.28
C GLU A 287 -22.00 -1.98 12.67
N THR A 288 -23.00 -1.86 13.55
CA THR A 288 -22.97 -2.45 14.90
C THR A 288 -22.74 -3.96 14.85
N ARG A 289 -23.43 -4.66 13.94
CA ARG A 289 -23.31 -6.11 13.79
C ARG A 289 -21.93 -6.50 13.25
N LEU A 290 -21.41 -5.73 12.29
CA LEU A 290 -20.11 -5.98 11.69
C LEU A 290 -18.97 -5.74 12.68
N ILE A 291 -18.98 -4.61 13.41
CA ILE A 291 -18.00 -4.28 14.45
C ILE A 291 -18.01 -5.34 15.56
N ALA A 292 -19.18 -5.76 16.02
CA ALA A 292 -19.29 -6.77 17.07
C ALA A 292 -18.67 -8.13 16.66
N LYS A 293 -18.73 -8.48 15.36
CA LYS A 293 -18.06 -9.66 14.82
C LYS A 293 -16.55 -9.44 14.67
N MET A 294 -16.11 -8.30 14.12
CA MET A 294 -14.68 -7.97 13.98
C MET A 294 -13.94 -7.95 15.33
N LYS A 295 -14.54 -7.41 16.39
CA LYS A 295 -13.92 -7.37 17.74
C LYS A 295 -13.64 -8.76 18.34
N LYS A 296 -14.29 -9.81 17.83
CA LYS A 296 -14.15 -11.20 18.33
C LYS A 296 -13.34 -12.09 17.39
N ALA A 297 -13.11 -11.66 16.16
CA ALA A 297 -12.46 -12.45 15.14
C ALA A 297 -10.98 -12.11 15.04
N LYS A 298 -10.21 -13.03 14.46
CA LYS A 298 -8.83 -12.76 14.04
C LYS A 298 -8.77 -12.47 12.55
N LYS A 299 -9.52 -13.24 11.77
CA LYS A 299 -9.54 -13.16 10.31
C LYS A 299 -10.94 -12.81 9.81
N MET A 300 -11.00 -11.92 8.83
CA MET A 300 -12.21 -11.60 8.09
C MET A 300 -11.94 -11.72 6.60
N ILE A 301 -12.77 -12.48 5.89
CA ILE A 301 -12.76 -12.55 4.42
C ILE A 301 -14.02 -11.86 3.93
N VAL A 302 -13.86 -10.92 3.01
CA VAL A 302 -14.96 -10.21 2.34
C VAL A 302 -14.96 -10.60 0.87
N GLU A 303 -16.04 -11.21 0.40
CA GLU A 303 -16.30 -11.46 -1.02
C GLU A 303 -17.23 -10.38 -1.55
N VAL A 304 -16.77 -9.63 -2.55
CA VAL A 304 -17.50 -8.49 -3.15
C VAL A 304 -17.21 -8.42 -4.65
N GLN A 305 -18.15 -7.85 -5.41
CA GLN A 305 -18.07 -7.78 -6.87
C GLN A 305 -17.33 -6.52 -7.35
N PHE A 306 -16.46 -6.71 -8.32
CA PHE A 306 -15.74 -5.67 -9.05
C PHE A 306 -16.11 -5.70 -10.54
N TYR A 307 -16.14 -4.53 -11.17
CA TYR A 307 -16.42 -4.41 -12.61
C TYR A 307 -15.32 -5.12 -13.41
N SER A 308 -15.70 -5.89 -14.42
CA SER A 308 -14.80 -6.73 -15.25
C SER A 308 -13.96 -7.79 -14.52
N GLU A 309 -14.09 -7.91 -13.21
CA GLU A 309 -13.30 -8.81 -12.35
C GLU A 309 -14.17 -9.86 -11.64
N GLY A 310 -15.49 -9.64 -11.60
CA GLY A 310 -16.41 -10.52 -10.90
C GLY A 310 -16.22 -10.45 -9.39
N ASN A 311 -16.51 -11.56 -8.70
CA ASN A 311 -16.38 -11.63 -7.24
C ASN A 311 -14.92 -11.87 -6.85
N ARG A 312 -14.40 -11.03 -5.96
CA ARG A 312 -13.06 -11.15 -5.41
C ARG A 312 -13.13 -11.26 -3.90
N GLN A 313 -12.25 -12.09 -3.35
CA GLN A 313 -12.12 -12.31 -1.91
C GLN A 313 -10.98 -11.47 -1.37
N ILE A 314 -11.26 -10.73 -0.30
CA ILE A 314 -10.34 -9.80 0.33
C ILE A 314 -10.17 -10.25 1.78
N GLU A 315 -8.93 -10.54 2.16
CA GLU A 315 -8.59 -11.01 3.49
C GLU A 315 -8.06 -9.88 4.37
N PHE A 316 -8.57 -9.79 5.59
CA PHE A 316 -8.12 -8.86 6.62
C PHE A 316 -7.78 -9.62 7.92
N ASP A 317 -6.68 -9.25 8.55
CA ASP A 317 -6.33 -9.66 9.92
C ASP A 317 -6.93 -8.66 10.93
N VAL A 318 -8.22 -8.84 11.24
CA VAL A 318 -9.00 -7.93 12.08
C VAL A 318 -8.71 -8.08 13.58
N GLU A 319 -7.76 -8.93 13.98
CA GLU A 319 -7.47 -9.21 15.38
C GLU A 319 -7.20 -7.93 16.18
N GLY A 320 -7.84 -7.83 17.34
CA GLY A 320 -7.55 -6.77 18.30
C GLY A 320 -8.15 -5.40 17.97
N LEU A 321 -9.18 -5.31 17.11
CA LEU A 321 -9.94 -4.06 16.90
C LEU A 321 -10.42 -3.46 18.24
N LYS A 322 -9.98 -2.23 18.52
CA LYS A 322 -10.40 -1.43 19.68
C LYS A 322 -11.34 -0.33 19.21
N TRP A 323 -12.65 -0.58 19.32
CA TRP A 323 -13.69 0.39 18.94
C TRP A 323 -14.75 0.48 20.03
N ASN A 324 -14.75 1.57 20.80
CA ASN A 324 -15.60 1.77 21.99
C ASN A 324 -16.32 3.13 21.95
N TYR A 325 -16.82 3.50 20.77
CA TYR A 325 -17.57 4.74 20.58
C TYR A 325 -19.05 4.47 20.34
#